data_AF-A0A2L1WC70-F1
#
_entry.id   AF-A0A2L1WC70-F1
#
_cell.length_a   1.000
_cell.length_b   1.000
_cell.length_c   1.000
_cell.angle_alpha   90.00
_cell.angle_beta   90.00
_cell.angle_gamma   90.00
#
_symmetry.space_group_name_H-M   'P 1'
#
loop_
_entity.id
_entity.type
_entity.pdbx_description
1 polymer ?
#
loop_
_entity_poly.entity_id
_entity_poly.type
_entity_poly.pdbx_seq_one_letter_code
_entity_poly.pdbx_strand_id
1 'polypeptide(L)'
;MRAIRCLTLLLVAFAPAAFAQGPYQVEMILVRQNNVPAFTSPFAPEDWSAGAPRLDKSAEQRPALEDEATRLGATADYTVLMHRAWQQQVGDGPSRIALGEGAEQFGHFPIEGNLSITQGRFIQVEANLWVNQLDSNGSVLQSEQFRQANSNVKGGQLTYLDGGHLAMLLKITPPGTPKMPSLDMLEQ
;
A
#
# COMPACT_ATOMS: atom_id res chain seq x y z
N MET A 1 -47.71 -23.96 -30.23
CA MET A 1 -46.92 -24.02 -28.96
C MET A 1 -45.50 -24.55 -29.17
N ARG A 2 -44.70 -23.98 -30.09
CA ARG A 2 -43.29 -24.38 -30.30
C ARG A 2 -42.31 -23.20 -30.25
N ALA A 3 -42.76 -21.99 -30.62
CA ALA A 3 -41.94 -20.78 -30.57
C ALA A 3 -41.58 -20.32 -29.14
N ILE A 4 -42.44 -20.60 -28.16
CA ILE A 4 -42.21 -20.16 -26.75
C ILE A 4 -41.13 -21.02 -26.07
N ARG A 5 -40.92 -22.27 -26.50
CA ARG A 5 -39.88 -23.16 -25.91
C ARG A 5 -38.45 -22.80 -26.33
N CYS A 6 -38.26 -22.12 -27.47
CA CYS A 6 -36.94 -21.64 -27.87
C CYS A 6 -36.54 -20.35 -27.14
N LEU A 7 -37.53 -19.58 -26.64
CA LEU A 7 -37.28 -18.31 -25.97
C LEU A 7 -36.64 -18.49 -24.58
N THR A 8 -36.94 -19.60 -23.89
CA THR A 8 -36.32 -19.92 -22.59
C THR A 8 -34.88 -20.43 -22.70
N LEU A 9 -34.45 -20.92 -23.88
CA LEU A 9 -33.07 -21.39 -24.10
C LEU A 9 -32.10 -20.26 -24.46
N LEU A 10 -32.59 -19.10 -24.92
CA LEU A 10 -31.77 -17.95 -25.31
C LEU A 10 -31.39 -17.02 -24.15
N LEU A 11 -31.99 -17.18 -22.97
CA LEU A 11 -31.75 -16.29 -21.82
C LEU A 11 -30.53 -16.65 -20.94
N VAL A 12 -29.83 -17.76 -21.21
CA VAL A 12 -28.69 -18.21 -20.38
C VAL A 12 -27.34 -17.67 -20.90
N ALA A 13 -27.28 -17.06 -22.08
CA ALA A 13 -26.01 -16.74 -22.75
C ALA A 13 -25.50 -15.29 -22.58
N PHE A 14 -26.16 -14.46 -21.73
CA PHE A 14 -25.69 -13.10 -21.41
C PHE A 14 -25.30 -13.00 -19.93
N ALA A 15 -24.45 -13.91 -19.45
CA ALA A 15 -23.61 -13.56 -18.31
C ALA A 15 -22.47 -12.69 -18.86
N PRO A 16 -22.33 -11.42 -18.45
CA PRO A 16 -21.10 -10.70 -18.69
C PRO A 16 -19.99 -11.55 -18.06
N ALA A 17 -18.97 -11.91 -18.84
CA ALA A 17 -17.70 -12.33 -18.27
C ALA A 17 -17.10 -11.10 -17.58
N ALA A 18 -17.64 -10.74 -16.42
CA ALA A 18 -16.96 -9.88 -15.48
C ALA A 18 -15.77 -10.70 -15.00
N PHE A 19 -14.66 -10.62 -15.73
CA PHE A 19 -13.36 -10.93 -15.16
C PHE A 19 -13.20 -9.96 -13.99
N ALA A 20 -13.56 -10.41 -12.80
CA ALA A 20 -13.07 -9.80 -11.59
C ALA A 20 -11.56 -9.97 -11.66
N GLN A 21 -10.87 -8.98 -12.21
CA GLN A 21 -9.44 -8.86 -12.04
C GLN A 21 -9.21 -8.97 -10.53
N GLY A 22 -8.44 -9.97 -10.11
CA GLY A 22 -8.20 -10.21 -8.69
C GLY A 22 -7.63 -8.97 -8.01
N PRO A 23 -7.62 -8.93 -6.66
CA PRO A 23 -6.99 -7.82 -5.97
C PRO A 23 -5.50 -7.73 -6.31
N TYR A 24 -4.99 -6.51 -6.36
CA TYR A 24 -3.57 -6.24 -6.42
C TYR A 24 -2.96 -6.62 -5.07
N GLN A 25 -1.78 -7.24 -5.08
CA GLN A 25 -0.96 -7.40 -3.88
C GLN A 25 -0.12 -6.15 -3.71
N VAL A 26 -0.27 -5.48 -2.59
CA VAL A 26 0.48 -4.27 -2.24
C VAL A 26 1.35 -4.60 -1.04
N GLU A 27 2.63 -4.28 -1.12
CA GLU A 27 3.54 -4.39 0.01
C GLU A 27 4.44 -3.17 0.08
N MET A 28 4.55 -2.61 1.30
CA MET A 28 5.36 -1.43 1.56
C MET A 28 6.23 -1.59 2.80
N ILE A 29 7.41 -0.98 2.73
CA ILE A 29 8.29 -0.75 3.88
C ILE A 29 8.56 0.74 3.96
N LEU A 30 8.09 1.39 5.03
CA LEU A 30 8.47 2.76 5.36
C LEU A 30 9.75 2.74 6.19
N VAL A 31 10.73 3.54 5.80
CA VAL A 31 12.02 3.64 6.49
C VAL A 31 12.37 5.09 6.80
N ARG A 32 13.13 5.28 7.88
CA ARG A 32 13.88 6.51 8.14
C ARG A 32 15.32 6.33 7.66
N GLN A 33 15.87 7.35 7.01
CA GLN A 33 17.27 7.45 6.60
C GLN A 33 18.04 8.18 7.71
N ASN A 34 18.74 7.44 8.57
CA ASN A 34 19.36 7.95 9.80
C ASN A 34 20.50 8.96 9.53
N ASN A 35 21.10 8.92 8.34
CA ASN A 35 22.14 9.85 7.91
C ASN A 35 21.58 11.16 7.31
N VAL A 36 20.27 11.25 7.13
CA VAL A 36 19.59 12.46 6.65
C VAL A 36 18.89 13.11 7.85
N PRO A 37 19.22 14.36 8.20
CA PRO A 37 18.57 15.04 9.31
C PRO A 37 17.04 15.06 9.16
N ALA A 38 16.34 14.63 10.20
CA ALA A 38 14.88 14.74 10.23
C ALA A 38 14.47 16.21 10.16
N PHE A 39 13.47 16.51 9.35
CA PHE A 39 12.83 17.83 9.34
C PHE A 39 11.43 17.71 9.94
N THR A 40 11.11 18.62 10.85
CA THR A 40 9.74 18.73 11.36
C THR A 40 8.84 19.27 10.25
N SER A 41 7.77 18.54 9.99
CA SER A 41 6.72 18.89 9.04
C SER A 41 5.48 19.38 9.78
N PRO A 42 4.49 20.00 9.09
CA PRO A 42 3.18 20.24 9.68
C PRO A 42 2.63 18.95 10.29
N PHE A 43 1.94 19.09 11.43
CA PHE A 43 1.33 17.94 12.10
C PHE A 43 0.36 17.20 11.18
N ALA A 44 0.23 15.90 11.42
CA ALA A 44 -0.84 15.14 10.81
C ALA A 44 -2.18 15.80 11.15
N PRO A 45 -3.04 16.06 10.15
CA PRO A 45 -4.34 16.66 10.41
C PRO A 45 -5.23 15.66 11.15
N GLU A 46 -6.22 16.15 11.91
CA GLU A 46 -7.18 15.28 12.62
C GLU A 46 -7.89 14.30 11.67
N ASP A 47 -8.15 14.73 10.43
CA ASP A 47 -8.75 13.93 9.36
C ASP A 47 -7.70 13.30 8.43
N TRP A 48 -6.51 12.91 8.94
CA TRP A 48 -5.40 12.35 8.16
C TRP A 48 -5.77 11.21 7.19
N SER A 49 -6.83 10.45 7.50
CA SER A 49 -7.35 9.39 6.63
C SER A 49 -7.94 9.94 5.32
N ALA A 50 -8.30 11.22 5.29
CA ALA A 50 -8.95 11.91 4.18
C ALA A 50 -10.18 11.15 3.64
N GLY A 51 -10.95 10.54 4.55
CA GLY A 51 -12.13 9.73 4.24
C GLY A 51 -11.82 8.34 3.65
N ALA A 52 -10.55 7.94 3.57
CA ALA A 52 -10.19 6.61 3.09
C ALA A 52 -10.60 5.52 4.10
N PRO A 53 -11.10 4.38 3.63
CA PRO A 53 -11.37 3.24 4.49
C PRO A 53 -10.06 2.74 5.13
N ARG A 54 -10.17 2.29 6.38
CA ARG A 54 -9.06 1.60 7.05
C ARG A 54 -8.78 0.27 6.36
N LEU A 55 -7.53 -0.16 6.43
CA LEU A 55 -7.14 -1.49 5.98
C LEU A 55 -7.93 -2.56 6.76
N ASP A 56 -8.69 -3.39 6.03
CA ASP A 56 -9.41 -4.51 6.62
C ASP A 56 -8.42 -5.64 6.96
N LYS A 57 -8.57 -6.24 8.14
CA LYS A 57 -7.77 -7.38 8.58
C LYS A 57 -7.88 -8.57 7.62
N SER A 58 -9.01 -8.77 6.94
CA SER A 58 -9.14 -9.85 5.96
C SER A 58 -8.34 -9.59 4.67
N ALA A 59 -8.00 -8.34 4.40
CA ALA A 59 -7.19 -7.95 3.25
C ALA A 59 -5.69 -8.00 3.55
N GLU A 60 -5.29 -7.95 4.82
CA GLU A 60 -3.89 -8.09 5.23
C GLU A 60 -3.28 -9.41 4.74
N GLN A 61 -2.01 -9.35 4.35
CA GLN A 61 -1.23 -10.49 3.89
C GLN A 61 0.05 -10.60 4.70
N ARG A 62 0.64 -11.79 4.69
CA ARG A 62 2.00 -11.94 5.21
C ARG A 62 2.97 -11.18 4.28
N PRO A 63 3.85 -10.32 4.82
CA PRO A 63 4.84 -9.63 4.01
C PRO A 63 5.82 -10.62 3.36
N ALA A 64 6.20 -10.37 2.11
CA ALA A 64 7.14 -11.19 1.35
C ALA A 64 8.55 -10.55 1.25
N LEU A 65 8.70 -9.29 1.66
CA LEU A 65 9.95 -8.54 1.67
C LEU A 65 10.65 -8.57 3.05
N GLU A 66 10.50 -9.69 3.79
CA GLU A 66 11.11 -9.88 5.11
C GLU A 66 12.65 -9.78 5.05
N ASP A 67 13.25 -10.31 3.97
CA ASP A 67 14.70 -10.25 3.75
C ASP A 67 15.20 -8.82 3.47
N GLU A 68 14.45 -8.04 2.67
CA GLU A 68 14.75 -6.62 2.44
C GLU A 68 14.64 -5.83 3.74
N ALA A 69 13.58 -6.03 4.52
CA ALA A 69 13.41 -5.38 5.82
C ALA A 69 14.54 -5.73 6.78
N THR A 70 14.96 -7.00 6.80
CA THR A 70 16.09 -7.47 7.63
C THR A 70 17.40 -6.82 7.20
N ARG A 71 17.68 -6.75 5.90
CA ARG A 71 18.88 -6.08 5.35
C ARG A 71 18.90 -4.59 5.68
N LEU A 72 17.75 -3.91 5.58
CA LEU A 72 17.62 -2.50 5.95
C LEU A 72 17.87 -2.28 7.45
N GLY A 73 17.34 -3.15 8.32
CA GLY A 73 17.55 -3.07 9.76
C GLY A 73 18.96 -3.49 10.23
N ALA A 74 19.73 -4.15 9.38
CA ALA A 74 21.10 -4.58 9.69
C ALA A 74 22.14 -3.47 9.53
N THR A 75 21.79 -2.33 8.91
CA THR A 75 22.68 -1.18 8.78
C THR A 75 22.28 -0.07 9.75
N ALA A 76 23.25 0.75 10.18
CA ALA A 76 22.98 1.93 10.98
C ALA A 76 22.33 3.07 10.17
N ASP A 77 22.33 2.95 8.84
CA ASP A 77 21.88 4.01 7.93
C ASP A 77 20.35 4.08 7.84
N TYR A 78 19.63 3.02 8.20
CA TYR A 78 18.18 2.97 8.11
C TYR A 78 17.52 2.50 9.41
N THR A 79 16.30 2.97 9.62
CA THR A 79 15.37 2.41 10.62
C THR A 79 14.10 1.98 9.91
N VAL A 80 13.73 0.70 10.00
CA VAL A 80 12.44 0.21 9.49
C VAL A 80 11.33 0.65 10.45
N LEU A 81 10.39 1.46 9.95
CA LEU A 81 9.33 2.06 10.76
C LEU A 81 8.02 1.28 10.68
N MET A 82 7.67 0.83 9.48
CA MET A 82 6.41 0.13 9.21
C MET A 82 6.59 -0.82 8.03
N HIS A 83 6.10 -2.05 8.16
CA HIS A 83 6.09 -3.05 7.09
C HIS A 83 4.69 -3.65 7.01
N ARG A 84 4.02 -3.45 5.87
CA ARG A 84 2.66 -3.93 5.64
C ARG A 84 2.54 -4.55 4.26
N ALA A 85 1.76 -5.62 4.19
CA ALA A 85 1.32 -6.23 2.94
C ALA A 85 -0.20 -6.45 3.00
N TRP A 86 -0.90 -6.19 1.89
CA TRP A 86 -2.34 -6.39 1.79
C TRP A 86 -2.81 -6.56 0.34
N GLN A 87 -4.10 -6.90 0.21
CA GLN A 87 -4.83 -6.99 -1.03
C GLN A 87 -5.73 -5.77 -1.23
N GLN A 88 -5.70 -5.18 -2.42
CA GLN A 88 -6.50 -3.99 -2.72
C GLN A 88 -7.15 -4.09 -4.10
N GLN A 89 -8.42 -3.71 -4.18
CA GLN A 89 -9.11 -3.54 -5.46
C GLN A 89 -8.64 -2.24 -6.10
N VAL A 90 -8.03 -2.32 -7.28
CA VAL A 90 -7.49 -1.17 -8.01
C VAL A 90 -8.11 -1.17 -9.40
N GLY A 91 -8.59 0.00 -9.84
CA GLY A 91 -9.15 0.19 -11.18
C GLY A 91 -8.77 1.55 -11.74
N ASP A 92 -9.57 2.06 -12.67
CA ASP A 92 -9.31 3.32 -13.38
C ASP A 92 -9.38 4.57 -12.49
N GLY A 93 -10.01 4.46 -11.31
CA GLY A 93 -10.11 5.52 -10.31
C GLY A 93 -9.18 5.30 -9.10
N PRO A 94 -8.90 6.36 -8.31
CA PRO A 94 -8.09 6.24 -7.10
C PRO A 94 -8.69 5.27 -6.10
N SER A 95 -7.97 4.19 -5.82
CA SER A 95 -8.25 3.29 -4.72
C SER A 95 -7.36 3.68 -3.55
N ARG A 96 -7.95 4.21 -2.48
CA ARG A 96 -7.20 4.75 -1.32
C ARG A 96 -7.45 3.92 -0.07
N ILE A 97 -6.38 3.61 0.66
CA ILE A 97 -6.43 2.93 1.95
C ILE A 97 -5.75 3.80 3.01
N ALA A 98 -6.41 3.95 4.16
CA ALA A 98 -5.83 4.54 5.35
C ALA A 98 -5.05 3.48 6.15
N LEU A 99 -3.82 3.84 6.51
CA LEU A 99 -2.85 2.98 7.18
C LEU A 99 -2.49 3.56 8.54
N GLY A 100 -2.30 2.70 9.53
CA GLY A 100 -1.84 3.06 10.87
C GLY A 100 -0.92 1.99 11.47
N GLU A 101 0.08 2.41 12.23
CA GLU A 101 1.01 1.55 12.99
C GLU A 101 1.14 2.07 14.42
N GLY A 102 1.17 1.14 15.38
CA GLY A 102 1.26 1.45 16.81
C GLY A 102 -0.10 1.60 17.47
N ALA A 103 -0.08 1.93 18.76
CA ALA A 103 -1.30 2.12 19.56
C ALA A 103 -1.95 3.46 19.21
N GLU A 104 -3.22 3.40 18.82
CA GLU A 104 -4.04 4.60 18.59
C GLU A 104 -4.26 5.37 19.88
N GLN A 105 -4.09 6.68 19.83
CA GLN A 105 -4.36 7.59 20.94
C GLN A 105 -5.09 8.82 20.39
N PHE A 106 -6.31 9.06 20.88
CA PHE A 106 -7.14 10.20 20.49
C PHE A 106 -7.29 10.39 18.95
N GLY A 107 -7.38 9.28 18.21
CA GLY A 107 -7.55 9.29 16.74
C GLY A 107 -6.25 9.35 15.94
N HIS A 108 -5.11 9.49 16.61
CA HIS A 108 -3.79 9.49 15.99
C HIS A 108 -3.02 8.20 16.27
N PHE A 109 -2.15 7.83 15.34
CA PHE A 109 -1.22 6.73 15.47
C PHE A 109 0.22 7.24 15.44
N PRO A 110 1.19 6.54 16.09
CA PRO A 110 2.61 6.80 15.91
C PRO A 110 3.06 6.84 14.44
N ILE A 111 2.44 6.05 13.57
CA ILE A 111 2.55 6.21 12.13
C ILE A 111 1.16 6.15 11.53
N GLU A 112 0.81 7.13 10.69
CA GLU A 112 -0.49 7.20 10.04
C GLU A 112 -0.41 7.81 8.65
N GLY A 113 -1.42 7.55 7.83
CA GLY A 113 -1.51 8.16 6.52
C GLY A 113 -2.34 7.37 5.53
N ASN A 114 -2.17 7.65 4.26
CA ASN A 114 -2.87 6.94 3.21
C ASN A 114 -1.97 6.63 2.02
N LEU A 115 -2.31 5.53 1.36
CA LEU A 115 -1.76 5.13 0.07
C LEU A 115 -2.91 5.03 -0.93
N SER A 116 -2.78 5.73 -2.05
CA SER A 116 -3.71 5.72 -3.16
C SER A 116 -3.06 5.09 -4.38
N ILE A 117 -3.77 4.17 -5.02
CA ILE A 117 -3.30 3.45 -6.20
C ILE A 117 -4.36 3.59 -7.29
N THR A 118 -3.94 3.98 -8.49
CA THR A 118 -4.78 4.06 -9.68
C THR A 118 -4.15 3.25 -10.80
N GLN A 119 -4.93 2.40 -11.46
CA GLN A 119 -4.50 1.68 -12.65
C GLN A 119 -4.94 2.48 -13.90
N GLY A 120 -3.99 3.14 -14.55
CA GLY A 120 -4.19 3.73 -15.88
C GLY A 120 -3.30 3.05 -16.92
N ARG A 121 -2.62 3.83 -17.75
CA ARG A 121 -1.52 3.33 -18.60
C ARG A 121 -0.35 2.80 -17.77
N PHE A 122 -0.16 3.36 -16.57
CA PHE A 122 0.81 2.95 -15.57
C PHE A 122 0.09 2.77 -14.23
N ILE A 123 0.72 2.08 -13.28
CA ILE A 123 0.26 2.08 -11.90
C ILE A 123 0.75 3.39 -11.29
N GLN A 124 -0.19 4.28 -10.97
CA GLN A 124 0.08 5.53 -10.29
C GLN A 124 -0.12 5.36 -8.80
N VAL A 125 0.81 5.95 -8.03
CA VAL A 125 0.81 5.90 -6.58
C VAL A 125 0.88 7.31 -6.03
N GLU A 126 0.00 7.58 -5.07
CA GLU A 126 0.10 8.72 -4.16
C GLU A 126 0.21 8.20 -2.74
N ALA A 127 1.17 8.70 -1.98
CA ALA A 127 1.41 8.31 -0.60
C ALA A 127 1.55 9.56 0.25
N ASN A 128 0.87 9.59 1.38
CA ASN A 128 1.00 10.65 2.36
C ASN A 128 0.96 10.04 3.75
N LEU A 129 2.11 9.99 4.43
CA LEU A 129 2.26 9.39 5.75
C LEU A 129 2.97 10.35 6.69
N TRP A 130 2.63 10.26 7.97
CA TRP A 130 3.29 10.95 9.06
C TRP A 130 3.84 9.93 10.05
N VAL A 131 5.02 10.22 10.56
CA VAL A 131 5.62 9.57 11.72
C VAL A 131 5.53 10.56 12.86
N ASN A 132 4.70 10.25 13.84
CA ASN A 132 4.29 11.13 14.92
C ASN A 132 5.02 10.77 16.22
N GLN A 133 5.52 11.79 16.91
CA GLN A 133 5.85 11.71 18.32
C GLN A 133 4.62 12.15 19.11
N LEU A 134 4.03 11.20 19.83
CA LEU A 134 2.86 11.45 20.68
C LEU A 134 3.32 11.62 22.13
N ASP A 135 2.70 12.55 22.86
CA ASP A 135 2.86 12.62 24.31
C ASP A 135 2.05 11.51 25.02
N SER A 136 2.13 11.45 26.35
CA SER A 136 1.36 10.51 27.16
C SER A 136 -0.16 10.67 27.08
N ASN A 137 -0.61 11.82 26.58
CA ASN A 137 -2.01 12.14 26.37
C ASN A 137 -2.38 12.06 24.89
N GLY A 138 -1.55 11.40 24.06
CA GLY A 138 -1.76 11.21 22.62
C GLY A 138 -1.78 12.48 21.77
N SER A 139 -1.35 13.62 22.30
CA SER A 139 -1.19 14.84 21.52
C SER A 139 0.06 14.74 20.64
N VAL A 140 -0.04 15.18 19.39
CA VAL A 140 1.08 15.21 18.45
C VAL A 140 2.05 16.32 18.85
N LEU A 141 3.27 15.95 19.28
CA LEU A 141 4.34 16.87 19.63
C LEU A 141 5.18 17.26 18.40
N GLN A 142 5.41 16.29 17.53
CA GLN A 142 6.22 16.44 16.32
C GLN A 142 5.74 15.45 15.26
N SER A 143 5.74 15.87 14.00
CA SER A 143 5.50 14.98 12.87
C SER A 143 6.59 15.10 11.81
N GLU A 144 6.98 13.96 11.27
CA GLU A 144 7.81 13.80 10.08
C GLU A 144 6.92 13.30 8.93
N GLN A 145 6.81 14.04 7.83
CA GLN A 145 5.91 13.71 6.73
C GLN A 145 6.67 13.11 5.54
N PHE A 146 6.20 11.96 5.09
CA PHE A 146 6.53 11.37 3.80
C PHE A 146 5.40 11.68 2.80
N ARG A 147 5.73 12.31 1.67
CA ARG A 147 4.74 12.63 0.64
C ARG A 147 5.25 12.32 -0.77
N GLN A 148 4.45 11.59 -1.53
CA GLN A 148 4.61 11.33 -2.96
C GLN A 148 3.27 11.56 -3.65
N ALA A 149 3.24 12.45 -4.66
CA ALA A 149 1.97 12.91 -5.22
C ALA A 149 1.64 12.31 -6.60
N ASN A 150 2.59 11.69 -7.31
CA ASN A 150 2.34 11.13 -8.64
C ASN A 150 3.48 10.20 -9.10
N SER A 151 3.74 9.15 -8.34
CA SER A 151 4.81 8.20 -8.66
C SER A 151 4.28 7.10 -9.58
N ASN A 152 4.88 6.96 -10.76
CA ASN A 152 4.60 5.81 -11.64
C ASN A 152 5.46 4.63 -11.20
N VAL A 153 4.83 3.50 -10.90
CA VAL A 153 5.53 2.27 -10.52
C VAL A 153 5.29 1.17 -11.55
N LYS A 154 6.26 0.27 -11.67
CA LYS A 154 6.14 -0.90 -12.53
C LYS A 154 5.57 -2.08 -11.73
N GLY A 155 4.53 -2.71 -12.27
CA GLY A 155 3.91 -3.88 -11.66
C GLY A 155 4.91 -5.01 -11.40
N GLY A 156 4.86 -5.58 -10.20
CA GLY A 156 5.72 -6.67 -9.75
C GLY A 156 7.16 -6.28 -9.41
N GLN A 157 7.55 -5.01 -9.58
CA GLN A 157 8.90 -4.52 -9.27
C GLN A 157 8.91 -3.75 -7.95
N LEU A 158 9.96 -3.96 -7.16
CA LEU A 158 10.23 -3.16 -5.97
C LEU A 158 10.71 -1.76 -6.40
N THR A 159 10.00 -0.73 -5.96
CA THR A 159 10.28 0.67 -6.30
C THR A 159 10.67 1.43 -5.03
N TYR A 160 11.74 2.21 -5.10
CA TYR A 160 12.14 3.12 -4.04
C TYR A 160 11.55 4.51 -4.29
N LEU A 161 10.84 5.05 -3.30
CA LEU A 161 10.24 6.36 -3.31
C LEU A 161 10.92 7.22 -2.25
N ASP A 162 11.62 8.26 -2.69
CA ASP A 162 12.42 9.13 -1.81
C ASP A 162 11.60 10.33 -1.32
N GLY A 163 11.41 10.43 0.00
CA GLY A 163 10.77 11.55 0.68
C GLY A 163 11.75 12.43 1.48
N GLY A 164 13.07 12.34 1.21
CA GLY A 164 14.09 13.07 1.93
C GLY A 164 14.66 12.26 3.09
N HIS A 165 14.23 12.53 4.33
CA HIS A 165 14.67 11.75 5.50
C HIS A 165 13.81 10.49 5.74
N LEU A 166 12.62 10.45 5.15
CA LEU A 166 11.78 9.25 5.07
C LEU A 166 11.81 8.72 3.64
N ALA A 167 11.74 7.41 3.49
CA ALA A 167 11.58 6.76 2.20
C ALA A 167 10.65 5.56 2.29
N MET A 168 10.11 5.16 1.13
CA MET A 168 9.24 3.99 1.02
C MET A 168 9.76 3.05 -0.05
N LEU A 169 9.93 1.78 0.31
CA LEU A 169 10.04 0.70 -0.65
C LEU A 169 8.63 0.17 -0.91
N LEU A 170 8.21 0.13 -2.17
CA LEU A 170 6.85 -0.24 -2.55
C LEU A 170 6.88 -1.27 -3.69
N LYS A 171 6.15 -2.36 -3.50
CA LYS A 171 5.90 -3.37 -4.55
C LYS A 171 4.40 -3.52 -4.73
N ILE A 172 3.94 -3.27 -5.95
CA ILE A 172 2.54 -3.47 -6.34
C ILE A 172 2.49 -4.55 -7.40
N THR A 173 1.83 -5.67 -7.11
CA THR A 173 1.74 -6.82 -8.01
C THR A 173 0.31 -6.93 -8.54
N PRO A 174 0.07 -6.68 -9.85
CA PRO A 174 -1.23 -6.85 -10.46
C PRO A 174 -1.73 -8.30 -10.39
N PRO A 175 -3.04 -8.53 -10.41
CA PRO A 175 -3.61 -9.88 -10.45
C PRO A 175 -3.14 -10.65 -11.68
N GLY A 176 -2.93 -11.96 -11.51
CA GLY A 176 -2.49 -12.83 -12.60
C GLY A 176 -1.03 -12.66 -13.01
N THR A 177 -0.26 -11.79 -12.34
CA THR A 177 1.18 -11.71 -12.55
C THR A 177 1.80 -13.05 -12.10
N PRO A 178 2.51 -13.77 -12.99
CA PRO A 178 3.18 -15.01 -12.61
C PRO A 178 4.15 -14.73 -11.47
N LYS A 179 4.08 -15.52 -10.40
CA LYS A 179 5.12 -15.51 -9.37
C LYS A 179 6.41 -15.99 -10.04
N MET A 180 7.35 -15.08 -10.31
CA MET A 180 8.67 -15.49 -10.78
C MET A 180 9.25 -16.44 -9.71
N PRO A 181 9.74 -17.63 -10.10
CA PRO A 181 10.41 -18.52 -9.17
C PRO A 181 11.57 -17.76 -8.52
N SER A 182 11.73 -17.93 -7.21
CA SER A 182 12.93 -17.41 -6.52
C SER A 182 14.17 -17.98 -7.20
N LEU A 183 15.25 -17.18 -7.29
CA LEU A 183 16.50 -17.62 -7.92
C LEU A 183 17.03 -18.94 -7.34
N ASP A 184 16.68 -19.25 -6.10
CA ASP A 184 17.02 -20.50 -5.40
C ASP A 184 16.43 -21.77 -6.05
N MET A 185 15.42 -21.64 -6.93
CA MET A 185 14.85 -22.77 -7.69
C MET A 185 15.56 -23.03 -9.03
N LEU A 186 16.46 -22.14 -9.46
CA LEU A 186 17.21 -22.30 -10.71
C LEU A 186 18.60 -22.92 -10.50
N GLU A 187 18.99 -23.18 -9.25
CA GLU A 187 20.26 -23.80 -8.87
C GLU A 187 20.11 -25.21 -8.26
N GLN A 188 18.96 -25.88 -8.45
CA GLN A 188 18.76 -27.32 -8.16
C GLN A 188 18.54 -28.10 -9.45
#